data_AF-A0A7W6RW36-F1
#
_entry.id   AF-A0A7W6RW36-F1
#
_cell.length_a   1.000
_cell.length_b   1.000
_cell.length_c   1.000
_cell.angle_alpha   90.00
_cell.angle_beta   90.00
_cell.angle_gamma   90.00
#
_symmetry.space_group_name_H-M   'P 1'
#
loop_
_entity.id
_entity.type
_entity.pdbx_description
1 polymer ?
#
loop_
_entity_poly.entity_id
_entity_poly.type
_entity_poly.pdbx_seq_one_letter_code
_entity_poly.pdbx_strand_id
1 'polypeptide(L)' 'MAVRADARGRGIGKALLAAAGRLLEARGVSDCCVGAIAGNAGAIRLYASAGFRPAWAEMVRWTPGSKPKSSGMAQAKTQ' A
#
# COMPACT_ATOMS: atom_id res chain seq x y z
N MET A 1 -3.37 -5.11 -3.96
CA MET A 1 -3.61 -6.41 -3.28
C MET A 1 -4.54 -6.21 -2.10
N ALA A 2 -5.37 -7.21 -1.77
CA ALA A 2 -6.29 -7.14 -0.64
C ALA A 2 -6.43 -8.52 0.03
N VAL A 3 -6.65 -8.51 1.35
CA VAL A 3 -6.99 -9.70 2.14
C VAL A 3 -8.31 -9.42 2.84
N ARG A 4 -9.24 -10.38 2.78
CA ARG A 4 -10.52 -10.32 3.51
C ARG A 4 -10.26 -10.02 4.99
N ALA A 5 -11.14 -9.24 5.60
CA ALA A 5 -10.92 -8.73 6.96
C ALA A 5 -10.69 -9.85 7.99
N ASP A 6 -11.48 -10.92 7.91
CA ASP A 6 -11.42 -12.12 8.75
C ASP A 6 -10.14 -12.96 8.60
N ALA A 7 -9.39 -12.75 7.51
CA ALA A 7 -8.16 -13.48 7.21
C ALA A 7 -6.88 -12.63 7.43
N ARG A 8 -7.00 -11.40 7.93
CA ARG A 8 -5.86 -10.51 8.20
C ARG A 8 -5.04 -10.97 9.41
N GLY A 9 -3.82 -10.46 9.52
CA GLY A 9 -2.90 -10.80 10.63
C GLY A 9 -2.21 -12.17 10.50
N ARG A 10 -2.56 -12.97 9.49
CA ARG A 10 -2.02 -14.34 9.28
C ARG A 10 -0.87 -14.42 8.28
N GLY A 11 -0.22 -13.30 7.97
CA GLY A 11 0.88 -13.26 6.99
C GLY A 11 0.48 -13.42 5.51
N ILE A 12 -0.81 -13.59 5.18
CA ILE A 12 -1.28 -13.81 3.80
C ILE A 12 -0.83 -12.70 2.86
N GLY A 13 -0.93 -11.43 3.28
CA GLY A 13 -0.48 -10.30 2.45
C GLY A 13 1.02 -10.36 2.10
N LYS A 14 1.85 -10.82 3.06
CA LYS A 14 3.29 -11.02 2.83
C LYS A 14 3.55 -12.18 1.87
N ALA A 15 2.82 -13.28 2.02
CA ALA A 15 2.92 -14.43 1.12
C ALA A 15 2.52 -14.07 -0.32
N LEU A 16 1.43 -13.31 -0.50
CA LEU A 16 0.99 -12.81 -1.80
C LEU A 16 2.03 -11.88 -2.44
N LEU A 17 2.59 -10.94 -1.67
CA LEU A 17 3.60 -10.02 -2.18
C LEU A 17 4.89 -10.74 -2.59
N ALA A 18 5.33 -11.72 -1.79
CA ALA A 18 6.50 -12.53 -2.12
C ALA A 18 6.27 -13.41 -3.37
N ALA A 19 5.07 -13.95 -3.54
CA ALA A 19 4.71 -14.70 -4.75
C ALA A 19 4.71 -13.80 -5.99
N ALA A 20 4.19 -12.57 -5.88
CA ALA A 20 4.25 -11.59 -6.95
C ALA A 20 5.71 -11.21 -7.29
N GLY A 21 6.57 -10.99 -6.29
CA GLY A 21 8.00 -10.73 -6.49
C GLY A 21 8.70 -11.83 -7.29
N ARG A 22 8.54 -13.10 -6.89
CA ARG A 22 9.10 -14.24 -7.63
C ARG A 22 8.62 -14.32 -9.08
N LEU A 23 7.35 -13.98 -9.34
CA LEU A 23 6.79 -13.96 -10.68
C LEU A 23 7.38 -12.84 -11.55
N LEU A 24 7.73 -11.70 -10.96
CA LEU A 24 8.40 -10.59 -11.65
C LEU A 24 9.86 -10.94 -11.95
N GLU A 25 10.59 -11.48 -10.97
CA GLU A 25 11.96 -11.96 -11.12
C GLU A 25 12.07 -13.02 -12.22
N ALA A 26 11.17 -14.00 -12.24
CA ALA A 26 11.13 -15.04 -13.27
C ALA A 26 10.87 -14.50 -14.69
N ARG A 27 10.38 -13.25 -14.81
CA ARG A 27 10.17 -12.54 -16.08
C ARG A 27 11.28 -11.55 -16.40
N GLY A 28 12.34 -11.49 -15.59
CA GLY A 28 13.45 -10.55 -15.77
C GLY A 28 13.08 -9.10 -15.42
N VAL A 29 12.01 -8.87 -14.65
CA VAL A 29 11.64 -7.52 -14.21
C VAL A 29 12.48 -7.15 -12.99
N SER A 30 13.33 -6.14 -13.14
CA SER A 30 14.23 -5.63 -12.09
C SER A 30 13.56 -4.63 -11.15
N ASP A 31 12.63 -3.84 -11.67
CA ASP A 31 12.04 -2.71 -10.95
C ASP A 31 10.51 -2.84 -10.89
N CYS A 32 9.96 -2.64 -9.70
CA CYS A 32 8.53 -2.68 -9.46
C CYS A 32 8.14 -1.50 -8.57
N CYS A 33 7.00 -0.87 -8.87
CA CYS A 33 6.40 0.10 -7.96
C CYS A 33 5.03 -0.36 -7.48
N VAL A 34 4.68 0.08 -6.28
CA VAL A 34 3.35 -0.03 -5.70
C VAL A 34 2.91 1.31 -5.10
N GLY A 35 1.67 1.71 -5.41
CA GLY A 35 1.04 2.86 -4.78
C GLY A 35 0.44 2.50 -3.42
N ALA A 36 0.58 3.41 -2.45
CA ALA A 36 -0.13 3.36 -1.18
C ALA A 36 -0.79 4.72 -0.89
N ILE A 37 -2.06 4.69 -0.49
CA ILE A 37 -2.76 5.88 0.00
C ILE A 37 -2.12 6.33 1.31
N ALA A 38 -1.89 7.64 1.43
CA ALA A 38 -1.42 8.24 2.67
C ALA A 38 -2.37 7.88 3.83
N GLY A 39 -1.80 7.43 4.96
CA GLY A 39 -2.58 6.94 6.11
C GLY A 39 -2.90 5.44 6.09
N ASN A 40 -2.68 4.72 4.99
CA ASN A 40 -2.77 3.26 4.97
C ASN A 40 -1.52 2.60 5.58
N ALA A 41 -1.34 2.79 6.89
CA ALA A 41 -0.15 2.36 7.63
C ALA A 41 0.10 0.84 7.53
N GLY A 42 -0.96 0.03 7.41
CA GLY A 42 -0.84 -1.41 7.23
C GLY A 42 -0.19 -1.79 5.89
N ALA A 43 -0.64 -1.18 4.79
CA ALA A 43 -0.05 -1.42 3.48
C ALA A 43 1.39 -0.87 3.41
N ILE A 44 1.64 0.31 3.96
CA ILE A 44 2.97 0.93 3.98
C ILE A 44 3.97 0.03 4.72
N ARG A 45 3.62 -0.49 5.91
CA ARG A 45 4.50 -1.42 6.65
C ARG A 45 4.74 -2.72 5.89
N LEU A 46 3.71 -3.26 5.23
CA LEU A 46 3.85 -4.46 4.41
C LEU A 46 4.86 -4.24 3.28
N TYR A 47 4.71 -3.16 2.51
CA TYR A 47 5.60 -2.86 1.39
C TYR A 47 7.03 -2.56 1.87
N ALA A 48 7.19 -1.79 2.95
CA ALA A 48 8.50 -1.53 3.55
C ALA A 48 9.19 -2.83 3.99
N SER A 49 8.45 -3.78 4.59
CA SER A 49 8.99 -5.09 4.98
C SER A 49 9.43 -5.98 3.81
N ALA A 50 9.01 -5.63 2.59
CA ALA A 50 9.37 -6.31 1.35
C ALA A 50 10.41 -5.53 0.52
N GLY A 51 11.03 -4.48 1.09
CA GLY A 51 12.12 -3.73 0.46
C GLY A 51 11.68 -2.53 -0.38
N PHE A 52 10.39 -2.24 -0.50
CA PHE A 52 9.93 -1.02 -1.17
C PHE A 52 10.34 0.22 -0.36
N ARG A 53 10.74 1.28 -1.06
CA ARG A 53 11.08 2.58 -0.49
C ARG A 53 10.13 3.66 -1.03
N PRO A 54 9.84 4.73 -0.26
CA PRO A 54 9.08 5.86 -0.78
C PRO A 54 9.73 6.44 -2.04
N ALA A 55 8.94 6.70 -3.08
CA ALA A 55 9.45 7.17 -4.37
C ALA A 55 8.80 8.49 -4.84
N TRP A 56 7.48 8.65 -4.69
CA TRP A 56 6.77 9.90 -4.99
C TRP A 56 5.57 10.10 -4.06
N ALA A 57 5.08 11.34 -4.01
CA ALA A 57 3.83 11.70 -3.37
C ALA A 57 2.85 12.23 -4.41
N GLU A 58 1.62 11.71 -4.40
CA GLU A 58 0.53 12.27 -5.19
C GLU A 58 -0.15 13.37 -4.38
N MET A 59 -0.33 14.55 -4.98
CA MET A 59 -1.00 15.69 -4.35
C MET A 59 -2.22 16.10 -5.16
N VAL A 60 -3.33 16.38 -4.49
CA VAL A 60 -4.57 16.83 -5.12
C VAL A 60 -5.05 18.12 -4.46
N ARG A 61 -5.33 19.15 -5.27
CA ARG A 61 -6.05 20.35 -4.84
C ARG A 61 -7.53 20.17 -5.13
N TRP A 62 -8.33 20.04 -4.09
CA TRP A 62 -9.78 19.94 -4.18
C TRP A 62 -10.41 21.33 -4.34
N THR A 63 -11.42 21.46 -5.20
CA THR A 63 -12.28 22.66 -5.23
C THR A 63 -13.21 22.65 -4.01
N PRO A 64 -13.66 23.83 -3.53
CA PRO A 64 -14.65 23.89 -2.46
C PRO A 64 -15.88 23.03 -2.77
N GLY A 65 -16.29 22.19 -1.83
CA GLY A 65 -17.43 21.27 -1.99
C GLY A 65 -17.10 19.91 -2.61
N SER A 66 -15.93 19.74 -3.24
CA SER A 66 -15.44 18.41 -3.63
C SER A 66 -14.89 17.69 -2.39
N LYS A 67 -15.56 16.61 -1.97
CA LYS A 67 -15.04 15.73 -0.91
C LYS A 67 -14.18 14.64 -1.54
N PRO A 68 -12.96 14.39 -1.05
CA PRO A 68 -12.28 13.15 -1.38
C PRO A 68 -13.20 12.00 -0.97
N LYS A 69 -13.47 11.05 -1.87
CA LYS A 69 -14.15 9.81 -1.48
C LYS A 69 -13.26 9.17 -0.42
N SER A 70 -13.76 9.04 0.80
CA SER A 70 -13.01 8.63 1.98
C SER A 70 -12.29 7.28 1.73
N SER A 71 -11.07 7.32 1.24
CA SER A 71 -10.17 6.18 1.16
C SER A 71 -9.42 6.08 2.48
N GLY A 72 -10.12 5.66 3.53
CA GLY A 72 -9.49 5.20 4.78
C GLY A 72 -8.50 6.18 5.42
N MET A 73 -8.78 7.49 5.38
CA MET A 73 -8.07 8.49 6.20
C MET A 73 -8.45 8.25 7.67
N ALA A 74 -7.87 7.20 8.27
CA ALA A 74 -7.78 7.12 9.72
C ALA A 74 -6.95 8.33 10.14
N GLN A 75 -7.63 9.31 10.74
CA GLN A 75 -7.01 10.44 11.39
C GLN A 75 -5.92 9.89 12.32
N ALA A 76 -4.67 10.16 12.01
CA ALA A 76 -3.60 10.07 12.99
C ALA A 76 -3.88 11.17 14.02
N LYS A 77 -4.65 10.81 15.05
CA LYS A 77 -4.64 11.55 16.31
C LYS A 77 -3.31 11.25 17.03
N THR A 78 -2.97 12.16 17.94
CA THR A 78 -1.93 12.10 18.99
C THR A 78 -0.61 12.75 18.54
N GLN A 79 -0.07 13.78 19.20
CA GLN A 79 -0.42 14.53 20.41
C GLN A 79 0.18 15.93 20.29
#